data_AF-A0A2M8PTE1-F1
#
_entry.id   AF-A0A2M8PTE1-F1
#
_cell.length_a   1.000
_cell.length_b   1.000
_cell.length_c   1.000
_cell.angle_alpha   90.00
_cell.angle_beta   90.00
_cell.angle_gamma   90.00
#
_symmetry.space_group_name_H-M   'P 1'
#
loop_
_entity.id
_entity.type
_entity.pdbx_description
1 polymer ?
#
loop_
_entity_poly.entity_id
_entity_poly.type
_entity_poly.pdbx_seq_one_letter_code
_entity_poly.pdbx_strand_id
1 'polypeptide(L)' 'MKRKRDSSDDAMPSDPDALERWRKLPQNAPSKQALPPATGGTQLWGRWLWLLVIIGLLIAVSLLLRALA' A
#
# COMPACT_ATOMS: atom_id res chain seq x y z
N MET A 1 -45.88 25.91 -33.95
CA MET A 1 -44.67 26.52 -33.36
C MET A 1 -43.64 25.43 -33.08
N LYS A 2 -42.59 25.30 -33.91
CA LYS A 2 -41.48 24.34 -33.73
C LYS A 2 -40.28 25.10 -33.16
N ARG A 3 -39.88 24.82 -31.92
CA ARG A 3 -38.63 25.37 -31.36
C ARG A 3 -37.46 24.65 -32.04
N LYS A 4 -36.63 25.40 -32.78
CA LYS A 4 -35.30 24.92 -33.17
C LYS A 4 -34.52 24.71 -31.88
N ARG A 5 -34.06 23.47 -31.64
CA ARG A 5 -33.00 23.22 -30.68
C ARG A 5 -31.75 23.76 -31.34
N ASP A 6 -31.24 24.87 -30.82
CA ASP A 6 -29.89 25.31 -31.13
C ASP A 6 -28.97 24.21 -30.61
N SER A 7 -28.63 23.28 -31.50
CA SER A 7 -27.59 22.32 -31.22
C SER A 7 -26.32 23.15 -31.14
N SER A 8 -25.80 23.24 -29.91
CA SER A 8 -24.46 23.72 -29.62
C SER A 8 -23.45 22.70 -30.18
N ASP A 9 -23.53 22.46 -31.49
CA ASP A 9 -22.62 21.67 -32.31
C ASP A 9 -21.47 22.56 -32.81
N ASP A 10 -21.23 23.71 -32.18
CA ASP A 10 -19.94 24.38 -32.22
C ASP A 10 -18.98 23.56 -31.36
N ALA A 11 -18.62 22.38 -31.87
CA ALA A 11 -17.51 21.60 -31.36
C ALA A 11 -16.28 22.51 -31.40
N MET A 12 -15.87 23.01 -30.23
CA MET A 12 -14.58 23.68 -30.09
C MET A 12 -13.53 22.79 -30.76
N PRO A 13 -12.63 23.35 -31.59
CA PRO A 13 -11.63 22.56 -32.28
C PRO A 13 -10.87 21.74 -31.24
N SER A 14 -10.99 20.42 -31.33
CA SER A 14 -10.34 19.49 -30.42
C SER A 14 -8.85 19.76 -30.49
N ASP A 15 -8.26 20.34 -29.44
CA ASP A 15 -6.82 20.60 -29.38
C ASP A 15 -6.10 19.24 -29.53
N PRO A 16 -5.40 18.98 -30.65
CA PRO A 16 -4.80 17.67 -30.92
C PRO A 16 -3.74 17.32 -29.87
N ASP A 17 -3.14 18.34 -29.23
CA ASP A 17 -2.16 18.16 -28.16
C ASP A 17 -2.80 17.85 -26.80
N ALA A 18 -4.10 18.06 -26.61
CA ALA A 18 -4.75 17.87 -25.32
C ALA A 18 -4.59 16.42 -24.82
N LEU A 19 -4.68 15.45 -25.74
CA LEU A 19 -4.45 14.04 -25.43
C LEU A 19 -2.99 13.75 -25.06
N GLU A 20 -2.04 14.38 -25.74
CA GLU A 20 -0.62 14.22 -25.41
C GLU A 20 -0.26 14.84 -24.06
N ARG A 21 -0.81 16.02 -23.77
CA ARG A 21 -0.64 16.71 -22.48
C ARG A 21 -1.28 15.90 -21.35
N TRP A 22 -2.46 15.35 -21.58
CA TRP A 22 -3.13 14.48 -20.60
C TRP A 22 -2.34 13.21 -20.31
N ARG A 23 -1.68 12.61 -21.33
CA ARG A 23 -0.78 11.46 -21.13
C ARG A 23 0.48 11.80 -20.34
N LYS A 24 0.97 13.04 -20.40
CA LYS A 24 2.15 13.51 -19.67
C LYS A 24 1.86 13.84 -18.20
N LEU A 25 0.59 13.92 -17.79
CA LEU A 25 0.23 14.10 -16.39
C LEU A 25 0.61 12.86 -15.57
N PRO A 26 1.03 13.03 -14.31
CA PRO A 26 1.34 11.91 -13.42
C PRO A 26 0.06 11.10 -13.18
N GLN A 27 -0.07 9.97 -13.88
CA GLN A 27 -1.23 9.11 -13.75
C GLN A 27 -1.19 8.35 -12.43
N ASN A 28 -2.12 8.68 -11.53
CA ASN A 28 -2.52 7.89 -10.35
C ASN A 28 -1.37 7.26 -9.53
N ALA A 29 -0.23 7.92 -9.41
CA ALA A 29 0.78 7.51 -8.45
C ALA A 29 0.32 7.97 -7.06
N PRO A 30 -0.03 7.07 -6.12
CA PRO A 30 -0.29 7.48 -4.75
C PRO A 30 0.96 8.20 -4.23
N SER A 31 0.77 9.38 -3.64
CA SER A 31 1.87 10.09 -3.02
C SER A 31 2.53 9.19 -1.98
N LYS A 32 3.83 9.34 -1.74
CA LYS A 32 4.54 8.54 -0.72
C LYS A 32 3.89 8.66 0.68
N GLN A 33 3.12 9.72 0.91
CA GLN A 33 2.35 9.95 2.14
C GLN A 33 1.01 9.19 2.20
N ALA A 34 0.49 8.72 1.06
CA ALA A 34 -0.73 7.91 0.98
C ALA A 34 -0.46 6.40 1.12
N LEU A 35 0.80 5.99 1.16
CA LEU A 35 1.17 4.60 1.42
C LEU A 35 1.08 4.32 2.93
N PRO A 36 0.39 3.25 3.37
CA PRO A 36 0.38 2.88 4.77
C PRO A 36 1.81 2.58 5.24
N PRO A 37 2.16 2.90 6.49
CA PRO A 37 3.49 2.61 7.02
C PRO A 37 3.75 1.11 6.94
N ALA A 38 4.79 0.71 6.19
CA ALA A 38 5.21 -0.68 6.03
C ALA A 38 5.61 -1.36 7.36
N THR A 39 5.70 -0.58 8.45
CA THR A 39 6.07 -0.99 9.80
C THR A 39 5.03 -1.84 10.53
N GLY A 40 3.81 -2.02 10.01
CA GLY A 40 2.75 -2.78 10.69
C GLY A 40 3.01 -4.29 10.85
N GLY A 41 3.75 -4.92 9.92
CA GLY A 41 3.94 -6.37 9.91
C GLY A 41 5.17 -6.87 10.68
N THR A 42 6.24 -6.07 10.72
CA THR A 42 7.54 -6.49 11.25
C THR A 42 7.58 -6.53 12.78
N GLN A 43 6.80 -5.68 13.45
CA GLN A 43 6.78 -5.59 14.91
C GLN A 43 6.12 -6.81 15.56
N LEU A 44 5.12 -7.42 14.92
CA LEU A 44 4.51 -8.64 15.41
C LEU A 44 5.47 -9.82 15.28
N TRP A 45 6.14 -9.95 14.13
CA TRP A 45 7.06 -11.06 13.85
C TRP A 45 8.26 -11.09 14.80
N GLY A 46 8.87 -9.94 15.08
CA GLY A 46 9.97 -9.84 16.05
C GLY A 46 9.57 -10.27 17.47
N ARG A 47 8.33 -9.98 17.87
CA ARG A 47 7.83 -10.31 19.21
C ARG A 47 7.60 -11.81 19.40
N TRP A 48 7.12 -12.50 18.37
CA TRP A 48 6.94 -13.95 18.38
C TRP A 48 8.27 -14.70 18.35
N LEU A 49 9.26 -14.22 17.58
CA LEU A 49 10.61 -14.79 17.58
C LEU A 49 11.25 -14.72 18.96
N TRP A 50 11.09 -13.60 19.67
CA TRP A 50 11.63 -13.45 21.02
C TRP A 50 11.02 -14.45 22.01
N LEU A 51 9.69 -14.67 21.93
CA LEU A 51 9.01 -15.69 22.74
C LEU A 51 9.56 -17.10 22.50
N LEU A 52 9.80 -17.48 21.25
CA LEU A 52 10.36 -18.80 20.92
C LEU A 52 11.75 -19.00 21.53
N VAL A 53 12.59 -17.96 21.54
CA VAL A 53 13.92 -18.00 22.17
C VAL A 53 13.81 -18.22 23.68
N ILE A 54 12.92 -17.50 24.37
CA ILE A 54 12.71 -17.70 25.82
C ILE A 54 12.26 -19.14 26.10
N ILE A 55 11.25 -19.62 25.36
CA ILE A 55 10.71 -20.96 25.57
C ILE A 55 11.79 -22.02 25.35
N GLY A 56 12.59 -21.89 24.29
CA GLY A 56 13.72 -22.78 24.03
C GLY A 56 14.75 -22.77 25.17
N LEU A 57 15.08 -21.59 25.70
CA LEU A 57 15.99 -21.45 26.85
C LEU A 57 15.44 -22.14 28.11
N LEU A 58 14.16 -21.92 28.43
CA LEU A 58 13.52 -22.55 29.59
C LEU A 58 13.51 -24.08 29.49
N ILE A 59 13.22 -24.61 28.30
CA ILE A 59 13.26 -26.06 28.04
C ILE A 59 14.69 -26.57 28.25
N ALA A 60 15.70 -25.93 27.63
CA ALA A 60 17.09 -26.34 27.78
C ALA A 60 17.55 -26.35 29.25
N VAL A 61 17.21 -25.31 30.01
CA VAL A 61 17.52 -25.23 31.44
C VAL A 61 16.80 -26.33 32.23
N SER A 62 15.52 -26.60 31.94
CA SER A 62 14.76 -27.67 32.60
C SER A 62 15.36 -29.06 32.34
N LEU A 63 15.82 -29.31 31.11
CA LEU A 63 16.46 -30.57 30.73
C LEU A 63 17.81 -30.73 31.41
N LEU A 64 18.59 -29.64 31.50
CA LEU A 64 19.88 -29.64 32.18
C LEU A 64 19.72 -29.91 33.69
N LEU A 65 18.78 -29.22 34.34
CA LEU A 65 18.47 -29.45 35.76
C LEU A 65 18.02 -30.88 36.02
N ARG A 66 17.19 -31.45 35.14
CA ARG A 66 16.73 -32.84 35.24
C ARG A 66 17.83 -33.86 34.96
N ALA A 67 18.84 -33.51 34.17
CA ALA A 67 19.99 -34.38 33.90
C ALA A 67 21.03 -34.35 35.03
N LEU A 68 21.05 -33.27 35.82
CA LEU A 68 21.97 -33.09 36.95
C LEU A 68 21.39 -33.59 38.29
N ALA A 69 20.07 -33.68 38.41
CA ALA A 69 19.35 -34.22 39.57
C ALA A 69 19.20 -35.74 39.46
#